data_AF-A0A1J6KUW0-F1
#
_entry.id   AF-A0A1J6KUW0-F1
#
_cell.length_a   1.000
_cell.length_b   1.000
_cell.length_c   1.000
_cell.angle_alpha   90.00
_cell.angle_beta   90.00
_cell.angle_gamma   90.00
#
_symmetry.space_group_name_H-M   'P 1'
#
loop_
_entity.id
_entity.type
_entity.pdbx_description
1 polymer ?
#
loop_
_entity_poly.entity_id
_entity_poly.type
_entity_poly.pdbx_seq_one_letter_code
_entity_poly.pdbx_strand_id
1 'polypeptide(L)'
;MKKIESYQQASGQKVNKHKSFFITHHDLDPRINRRIKKWTGYGQSNFPFTYLGCPIYTCRKKINLFTDLATKVVSKVGDWQSKMLTARGKALIIKHIL
;
A
#
# COMPACT_ATOMS: atom_id res chain seq x y z
N MET A 1 14.93 -17.55 -3.61
CA MET A 1 15.48 -16.45 -4.45
C MET A 1 16.83 -16.05 -3.86
N LYS A 2 17.93 -16.54 -4.45
CA LYS A 2 19.28 -16.49 -3.83
C LYS A 2 19.72 -15.11 -3.35
N LYS A 3 19.37 -14.04 -4.09
CA LYS A 3 19.71 -12.65 -3.71
C LYS A 3 19.03 -12.15 -2.44
N ILE A 4 17.73 -12.43 -2.26
CA ILE A 4 17.00 -12.01 -1.06
C ILE A 4 17.48 -12.81 0.14
N GLU A 5 17.78 -14.10 -0.04
CA GLU A 5 18.38 -14.92 1.01
C GLU A 5 19.74 -14.37 1.46
N SER A 6 20.62 -14.01 0.52
CA SER A 6 21.90 -13.35 0.85
C SER A 6 21.71 -12.03 1.58
N TYR A 7 20.76 -11.18 1.15
CA TYR A 7 20.43 -9.94 1.86
C TYR A 7 19.98 -10.19 3.30
N GLN A 8 19.08 -11.16 3.51
CA GLN A 8 18.57 -11.49 4.85
C GLN A 8 19.70 -12.00 5.76
N GLN A 9 20.62 -12.81 5.22
CA GLN A 9 21.78 -13.31 5.95
C GLN A 9 22.75 -12.17 6.32
N ALA A 10 23.06 -11.28 5.38
CA ALA A 10 23.98 -10.18 5.60
C ALA A 10 23.41 -9.09 6.53
N SER A 11 22.11 -8.81 6.43
CA SER A 11 21.45 -7.75 7.22
C SER A 11 20.86 -8.22 8.55
N GLY A 12 20.70 -9.53 8.75
CA GLY A 12 19.93 -10.11 9.87
C GLY A 12 18.42 -9.89 9.78
N GLN A 13 17.92 -9.25 8.71
CA GLN A 13 16.50 -8.98 8.53
C GLN A 13 15.77 -10.16 7.87
N LYS A 14 14.46 -10.28 8.09
CA LYS A 14 13.60 -11.22 7.36
C LYS A 14 12.57 -10.46 6.51
N VAL A 15 12.45 -10.84 5.25
CA VAL A 15 11.43 -10.33 4.33
C VAL A 15 10.10 -10.99 4.64
N ASN A 16 9.07 -10.16 4.85
CA ASN A 16 7.72 -10.64 5.08
C ASN A 16 7.07 -11.10 3.76
N LYS A 17 7.07 -12.41 3.51
CA LYS A 17 6.50 -13.01 2.30
C LYS A 17 5.00 -12.74 2.12
N HIS A 18 4.25 -12.52 3.18
CA HIS A 18 2.81 -12.25 3.11
C HIS A 18 2.50 -10.81 2.66
N LYS A 19 3.44 -9.88 2.86
CA LYS A 19 3.32 -8.49 2.42
C LYS A 19 4.06 -8.22 1.09
N SER A 20 4.74 -9.23 0.56
CA SER A 20 5.51 -9.14 -0.68
C SER A 20 4.81 -9.87 -1.82
N PHE A 21 4.75 -9.24 -2.98
CA PHE A 21 4.15 -9.79 -4.20
C PHE A 21 4.87 -9.23 -5.42
N PHE A 22 4.64 -9.84 -6.58
CA PHE A 22 5.04 -9.28 -7.87
C PHE A 22 3.80 -8.87 -8.67
N ILE A 23 3.96 -7.93 -9.59
CA ILE A 23 2.91 -7.51 -10.53
C ILE A 23 3.48 -7.62 -11.94
N THR A 24 2.65 -8.10 -12.86
CA THR A 24 2.93 -8.22 -14.28
C THR A 24 1.87 -7.49 -15.09
N HIS A 25 2.18 -7.15 -16.33
CA HIS A 25 1.19 -6.65 -17.27
C HIS A 25 0.08 -7.67 -17.52
N HIS A 26 -1.16 -7.21 -17.70
CA HIS A 26 -2.33 -8.06 -17.87
C HIS A 26 -2.27 -8.97 -19.10
N ASP A 27 -1.63 -8.51 -20.17
CA ASP A 27 -1.50 -9.26 -21.44
C ASP A 27 -0.32 -10.24 -21.48
N LEU A 28 0.39 -10.44 -20.37
CA LEU A 28 1.49 -11.41 -20.35
C LEU A 28 0.98 -12.85 -20.36
N ASP A 29 1.67 -13.70 -21.12
CA ASP A 29 1.43 -15.15 -21.13
C ASP A 29 1.42 -15.70 -19.68
N PRO A 30 0.35 -16.39 -19.24
CA PRO A 30 0.29 -17.01 -17.91
C PRO A 30 1.48 -17.89 -17.56
N ARG A 31 2.17 -18.47 -18.56
CA ARG A 31 3.41 -19.23 -18.38
C ARG A 31 4.52 -18.38 -17.79
N ILE A 32 4.59 -17.10 -18.12
CA ILE A 32 5.56 -16.14 -17.55
C ILE A 32 5.24 -15.91 -16.07
N ASN A 33 3.98 -15.67 -15.71
CA ASN A 33 3.57 -15.52 -14.31
C ASN A 33 3.92 -16.76 -13.48
N ARG A 34 3.69 -17.97 -14.02
CA ARG A 34 4.07 -19.22 -13.36
C ARG A 34 5.60 -19.34 -13.19
N ARG A 35 6.38 -18.92 -14.18
CA ARG A 35 7.86 -18.88 -14.08
C ARG A 35 8.32 -17.91 -13.00
N ILE A 36 7.77 -16.69 -12.97
CA ILE A 36 8.11 -15.68 -11.94
C ILE A 36 7.76 -16.20 -10.55
N LYS A 37 6.56 -16.76 -10.37
CA LYS A 37 6.13 -17.37 -9.10
C LYS A 37 7.09 -18.49 -8.67
N LYS A 38 7.49 -19.37 -9.59
CA LYS A 38 8.46 -20.45 -9.31
C LYS A 38 9.85 -19.92 -8.94
N TRP A 39 10.32 -18.86 -9.60
CA TRP A 39 11.66 -18.30 -9.37
C TRP A 39 11.76 -17.45 -8.11
N THR A 40 10.72 -16.66 -7.83
CA THR A 40 10.71 -15.70 -6.72
C THR A 40 10.11 -16.28 -5.45
N GLY A 41 9.13 -17.18 -5.58
CA GLY A 41 8.34 -17.70 -4.46
C GLY A 41 7.27 -16.75 -3.94
N TYR A 42 7.06 -15.58 -4.58
CA TYR A 42 6.03 -14.61 -4.19
C TYR A 42 4.73 -14.81 -4.96
N GLY A 43 3.62 -14.35 -4.39
CA GLY A 43 2.33 -14.32 -5.08
C GLY A 43 2.28 -13.22 -6.15
N GLN A 44 1.41 -13.42 -7.14
CA GLN A 44 1.05 -12.36 -8.10
C GLN A 44 -0.03 -11.48 -7.46
N SER A 45 0.10 -10.16 -7.64
CA SER A 45 -0.95 -9.18 -7.35
C SER A 45 -1.31 -8.41 -8.61
N ASN A 46 -2.33 -7.56 -8.52
CA ASN A 46 -2.83 -6.74 -9.62
C ASN A 46 -2.93 -5.26 -9.20
N PHE A 47 -3.02 -4.37 -10.18
CA PHE A 47 -3.41 -2.99 -9.93
C PHE A 47 -4.92 -2.89 -9.68
N PRO A 48 -5.39 -1.90 -8.90
CA PRO A 48 -4.58 -0.98 -8.09
C PRO A 48 -4.10 -1.63 -6.78
N PHE A 49 -2.94 -1.21 -6.27
CA PHE A 49 -2.47 -1.58 -4.93
C PHE A 49 -2.00 -0.35 -4.16
N THR A 50 -1.94 -0.42 -2.83
CA THR A 50 -1.48 0.70 -2.00
C THR A 50 0.02 0.62 -1.75
N TYR A 51 0.74 1.71 -2.02
CA TYR A 51 2.14 1.90 -1.65
C TYR A 51 2.30 3.20 -0.87
N LEU A 52 2.86 3.12 0.34
CA LEU A 52 3.06 4.26 1.24
C LEU A 52 1.79 5.12 1.47
N GLY A 53 0.61 4.47 1.48
CA GLY A 53 -0.68 5.13 1.68
C GLY A 53 -1.35 5.67 0.42
N CYS A 54 -0.70 5.59 -0.75
CA CYS A 54 -1.25 6.05 -2.03
C CYS A 54 -1.56 4.86 -2.95
N PRO A 55 -2.71 4.87 -3.66
CA PRO A 55 -2.99 3.87 -4.69
C PRO A 55 -2.04 4.04 -5.89
N ILE A 56 -1.33 2.98 -6.25
CA ILE A 56 -0.63 2.85 -7.53
C ILE A 56 -1.56 2.17 -8.52
N TYR A 57 -1.70 2.74 -9.71
CA TYR A 57 -2.61 2.29 -10.78
C TYR A 57 -2.01 2.59 -12.16
N THR A 58 -2.50 1.89 -13.19
CA THR A 58 -2.04 2.03 -14.59
C THR A 58 -3.05 2.70 -15.52
N CYS A 59 -4.32 2.80 -15.10
CA CYS A 59 -5.40 3.39 -15.90
C CYS A 59 -5.49 4.92 -15.73
N ARG A 60 -6.43 5.56 -16.43
CA ARG A 60 -6.77 6.97 -16.16
C ARG A 60 -7.18 7.15 -14.69
N LYS A 61 -6.78 8.28 -14.10
CA LYS A 61 -7.17 8.66 -12.74
C LYS A 61 -8.69 8.62 -12.59
N LYS A 62 -9.18 7.82 -11.64
CA LYS A 62 -10.59 7.79 -11.23
C LYS A 62 -10.69 8.13 -9.75
N ILE A 63 -11.71 8.89 -9.38
CA ILE A 63 -11.93 9.35 -8.00
C ILE A 63 -12.04 8.16 -7.04
N ASN A 64 -12.70 7.08 -7.47
CA ASN A 64 -12.92 5.89 -6.66
C ASN A 64 -11.63 5.17 -6.20
N LEU A 65 -10.49 5.38 -6.87
CA LEU A 65 -9.20 4.83 -6.46
C LEU A 65 -8.71 5.41 -5.12
N PHE A 66 -9.20 6.60 -4.77
CA PHE A 66 -8.78 7.34 -3.58
C PHE A 66 -9.83 7.30 -2.46
N THR A 67 -10.93 6.55 -2.63
CA THR A 67 -12.00 6.46 -1.61
C THR A 67 -11.45 6.00 -0.27
N ASP A 68 -10.60 4.97 -0.24
CA ASP A 68 -9.99 4.48 1.01
C ASP A 68 -9.13 5.53 1.70
N LEU A 69 -8.40 6.34 0.91
CA LEU A 69 -7.61 7.44 1.43
C LEU A 69 -8.52 8.54 2.01
N ALA A 70 -9.57 8.91 1.30
CA ALA A 70 -10.57 9.88 1.76
C ALA A 70 -11.24 9.39 3.06
N THR A 71 -11.64 8.13 3.12
CA THR A 71 -12.24 7.52 4.32
C THR A 71 -11.29 7.57 5.52
N LYS A 72 -10.00 7.30 5.33
CA LYS A 72 -8.99 7.44 6.40
C LYS A 72 -8.88 8.87 6.91
N VAL A 73 -8.92 9.86 6.01
CA VAL A 73 -8.90 11.28 6.38
C VAL A 73 -10.16 11.67 7.16
N VAL A 74 -11.35 11.30 6.67
CA VAL A 74 -12.63 11.56 7.34
C VAL A 74 -12.68 10.90 8.71
N SER A 75 -12.27 9.63 8.81
CA SER A 75 -12.18 8.92 10.09
C SER A 75 -11.26 9.65 11.07
N LYS A 76 -10.11 10.15 10.60
CA LYS A 76 -9.17 10.88 11.45
C LYS A 76 -9.75 12.20 11.97
N VAL A 77 -10.51 12.91 11.14
CA VAL A 77 -11.23 14.12 11.55
C VAL A 77 -12.29 13.79 12.60
N GLY A 78 -13.07 12.73 12.38
CA GLY A 78 -14.06 12.24 13.34
C GLY A 78 -13.45 11.91 14.70
N ASP A 79 -12.30 11.21 14.71
CA ASP A 79 -11.54 10.89 15.92
C ASP A 79 -11.05 12.14 16.68
N TRP A 80 -10.85 13.27 16.01
CA TRP A 80 -10.51 14.54 16.69
C TRP A 80 -11.74 15.28 17.18
N GLN A 81 -12.85 15.19 16.47
CA GLN A 81 -14.12 15.77 16.90
C GLN A 81 -14.63 15.08 18.18
N SER A 82 -14.41 13.78 18.33
CA SER A 82 -14.82 13.01 19.53
C SER A 82 -13.95 13.27 20.76
N LYS A 83 -12.74 13.82 20.61
CA LYS A 83 -11.90 14.21 21.75
C LYS A 83 -12.45 15.45 22.47
N MET A 84 -12.31 15.47 23.79
CA MET A 84 -12.61 16.63 24.65
C MET A 84 -11.58 17.75 24.42
N LEU A 85 -11.66 18.37 23.26
CA LEU A 85 -10.88 19.55 22.88
C LEU A 85 -11.80 20.75 22.79
N THR A 86 -11.28 21.93 23.14
CA THR A 86 -11.97 23.19 22.89
C THR A 86 -12.19 23.37 21.38
N ALA A 87 -13.21 24.14 20.99
CA ALA A 87 -13.47 24.45 19.59
C ALA A 87 -12.22 25.03 18.88
N ARG A 88 -11.46 25.87 19.59
CA ARG A 88 -10.18 26.42 19.12
C ARG A 88 -9.11 25.34 18.92
N GLY A 89 -8.98 24.40 19.88
CA GLY A 89 -8.07 23.27 19.75
C GLY A 89 -8.40 22.39 18.53
N LYS A 90 -9.69 22.13 18.30
CA LYS A 90 -10.16 21.38 17.11
C LYS A 90 -9.82 22.11 15.81
N ALA A 91 -10.08 23.41 15.72
CA ALA A 91 -9.76 24.22 14.54
C ALA A 91 -8.25 24.28 14.24
N LEU A 92 -7.41 24.38 15.27
CA LEU A 92 -5.94 24.37 15.11
C LEU A 92 -5.43 23.03 14.57
N ILE A 93 -5.94 21.91 15.08
CA ILE A 93 -5.55 20.58 14.61
C ILE A 93 -5.97 20.37 13.16
N ILE A 94 -7.21 20.74 12.81
CA ILE A 94 -7.69 20.67 11.42
C ILE A 94 -6.76 21.50 10.52
N LYS A 95 -6.51 22.77 10.86
CA LYS A 95 -5.64 23.65 10.06
C LYS A 95 -4.21 23.15 9.88
N HIS A 96 -3.66 22.46 10.89
CA HIS A 96 -2.24 22.07 10.85
C HIS A 96 -2.01 20.72 10.15
N ILE A 97 -3.00 19.83 10.18
CA ILE A 97 -2.85 18.46 9.66
C ILE A 97 -3.53 18.29 8.29
N LEU A 98 -4.58 19.07 8.00
CA LEU A 98 -5.25 19.14 6.70
C LEU A 98 -4.85 20.41 5.96
#